data_AF-A0AA88CRF1-F1
#
_entry.id   AF-A0AA88CRF1-F1
#
_cell.length_a   1.000
_cell.length_b   1.000
_cell.length_c   1.000
_cell.angle_alpha   90.00
_cell.angle_beta   90.00
_cell.angle_gamma   90.00
#
_symmetry.space_group_name_H-M   'P 1'
#
loop_
_entity.id
_entity.type
_entity.pdbx_description
1 polymer ?
#
loop_
_entity_poly.entity_id
_entity_poly.type
_entity_poly.pdbx_seq_one_letter_code
_entity_poly.pdbx_strand_id
1 'polypeptide(L)'
;MLGTSQSSSTLSLCHRQLKELILDFSDQDKPFALSICQLLQRCHNLEKLELYGLLVNVICKDRQNEVGAAAQVYDGQLITRLRELTLKNVPKLRHLFGEPENDHPVGGALQPVKTLFVSFQNLTILEVSFCHRLTYLLASSTATSLVQLKQMRVTDCNRMTEIITDYREGEITEGEHDREFVFPQLEILVLRHMPNLGSFFSGNNVMRFPKLEKLFVSQCPEMRTFSHGIIISSSMLNTIIAEISPEWMWEYTCHLMNDAKAVREHWDGDVNTTVRQLREDDSDLALQQLFAETVCS
;
A
#
# COMPACT_ATOMS: atom_id res chain seq x y z
N MET A 1 -42.43 0.35 -41.71
CA MET A 1 -42.71 -0.95 -41.07
C MET A 1 -41.43 -1.43 -40.43
N LEU A 2 -41.51 -1.75 -39.13
CA LEU A 2 -40.76 -2.79 -38.38
C LEU A 2 -39.26 -2.93 -38.70
N GLY A 3 -38.30 -2.76 -37.80
CA GLY A 3 -38.34 -2.72 -36.34
C GLY A 3 -36.97 -3.17 -35.81
N THR A 4 -36.48 -2.44 -34.79
CA THR A 4 -35.84 -2.94 -33.55
C THR A 4 -34.63 -3.89 -33.65
N SER A 5 -33.41 -3.52 -33.25
CA SER A 5 -32.87 -3.12 -31.92
C SER A 5 -32.10 -4.26 -31.23
N GLN A 6 -31.19 -3.86 -30.33
CA GLN A 6 -30.44 -4.66 -29.34
C GLN A 6 -29.02 -5.12 -29.74
N SER A 7 -28.05 -4.21 -29.56
CA SER A 7 -26.68 -4.62 -29.18
C SER A 7 -25.96 -3.66 -28.22
N SER A 8 -26.54 -2.49 -27.89
CA SER A 8 -25.92 -1.52 -26.98
C SER A 8 -26.30 -1.70 -25.50
N SER A 9 -27.30 -2.53 -25.17
CA SER A 9 -27.83 -2.68 -23.80
C SER A 9 -27.26 -3.88 -23.03
N THR A 10 -26.52 -4.78 -23.68
CA THR A 10 -25.93 -5.98 -23.03
C THR A 10 -24.55 -5.73 -22.44
N LEU A 11 -23.77 -4.79 -23.01
CA LEU A 11 -22.46 -4.40 -22.46
C LEU A 11 -22.55 -3.56 -21.18
N SER A 12 -23.63 -2.78 -20.99
CA SER A 12 -23.80 -1.92 -19.81
C SER A 12 -24.32 -2.65 -18.56
N LEU A 13 -24.96 -3.82 -18.74
CA LEU A 13 -25.48 -4.63 -17.63
C LEU A 13 -24.46 -5.63 -17.04
N CYS A 14 -23.44 -6.01 -17.81
CA CYS A 14 -22.52 -7.10 -17.41
C CYS A 14 -21.56 -6.71 -16.27
N HIS A 15 -21.22 -5.42 -16.12
CA HIS A 15 -20.22 -4.98 -15.13
C HIS A 15 -20.73 -4.86 -13.69
N ARG A 16 -22.06 -4.90 -13.46
CA ARG A 16 -22.61 -4.74 -12.10
C ARG A 16 -22.46 -5.97 -11.21
N GLN A 17 -22.15 -7.15 -11.75
CA GLN A 17 -21.96 -8.37 -10.96
C GLN A 17 -20.49 -8.80 -10.81
N LEU A 18 -19.56 -8.05 -11.42
CA LEU A 18 -18.15 -8.40 -11.41
C LEU A 18 -17.59 -8.26 -9.99
N LYS A 19 -17.14 -9.38 -9.42
CA LYS A 19 -16.51 -9.45 -8.09
C LYS A 19 -14.99 -9.46 -8.15
N GLU A 20 -14.42 -10.02 -9.20
CA GLU A 20 -12.98 -10.15 -9.36
C GLU A 20 -12.57 -9.63 -10.72
N LEU A 21 -11.49 -8.85 -10.76
CA LEU A 21 -10.94 -8.29 -11.97
C LEU A 21 -9.43 -8.37 -11.91
N ILE A 22 -8.86 -9.11 -12.85
CA ILE A 22 -7.43 -9.25 -13.05
C ILE A 22 -7.10 -8.62 -14.39
N LEU A 23 -6.22 -7.62 -14.37
CA LEU A 23 -5.72 -6.96 -15.57
C LEU A 23 -4.22 -7.16 -15.64
N ASP A 24 -3.79 -8.03 -16.55
CA ASP A 24 -2.38 -8.28 -16.81
C ASP A 24 -1.96 -7.66 -18.15
N PHE A 25 -1.00 -6.76 -18.06
CA PHE A 25 -0.43 -6.06 -19.18
C PHE A 25 1.10 -6.06 -19.16
N SER A 26 1.69 -7.05 -18.48
CA SER A 26 3.15 -7.20 -18.35
C SER A 26 3.87 -7.27 -19.70
N ASP A 27 3.17 -7.73 -20.75
CA ASP A 27 3.69 -7.89 -22.10
C ASP A 27 3.45 -6.70 -23.05
N GLN A 28 2.87 -5.59 -22.56
CA GLN A 28 2.51 -4.45 -23.40
C GLN A 28 3.59 -3.36 -23.40
N ASP A 29 4.11 -3.02 -24.59
CA ASP A 29 5.12 -1.97 -24.77
C ASP A 29 4.62 -0.55 -24.44
N LYS A 30 3.30 -0.34 -24.40
CA LYS A 30 2.70 1.00 -24.29
C LYS A 30 1.84 1.15 -23.05
N PRO A 31 2.07 2.21 -22.25
CA PRO A 31 1.35 2.39 -21.01
C PRO A 31 -0.12 2.77 -21.21
N PHE A 32 -1.04 2.08 -20.52
CA PHE A 32 -2.46 2.45 -20.46
C PHE A 32 -2.75 3.31 -19.22
N ALA A 33 -3.52 4.37 -19.40
CA ALA A 33 -3.96 5.21 -18.29
C ALA A 33 -5.27 4.64 -17.73
N LEU A 34 -5.21 4.01 -16.55
CA LEU A 34 -6.38 3.51 -15.83
C LEU A 34 -6.45 4.20 -14.47
N SER A 35 -7.57 4.87 -14.18
CA SER A 35 -7.87 5.32 -12.82
C SER A 35 -8.55 4.20 -12.06
N ILE A 36 -7.90 3.70 -10.99
CA ILE A 36 -8.52 2.74 -10.06
C ILE A 36 -9.84 3.30 -9.52
N CYS A 37 -9.88 4.61 -9.27
CA CYS A 37 -11.06 5.27 -8.75
C CYS A 37 -12.24 5.25 -9.75
N GLN A 38 -12.00 5.53 -11.03
CA GLN A 38 -13.04 5.35 -12.07
C GLN A 38 -13.45 3.89 -12.27
N LEU A 39 -12.50 2.95 -12.14
CA LEU A 39 -12.78 1.52 -12.21
C LEU A 39 -13.70 1.07 -11.08
N LEU A 40 -13.40 1.46 -9.84
CA LEU A 40 -14.19 1.13 -8.66
C LEU A 40 -15.57 1.78 -8.67
N GLN A 41 -15.71 2.99 -9.23
CA GLN A 41 -17.03 3.61 -9.46
C GLN A 41 -17.89 2.79 -10.42
N ARG A 42 -17.30 2.27 -11.51
CA ARG A 42 -18.02 1.47 -12.52
C ARG A 42 -18.33 0.06 -12.04
N CYS A 43 -17.40 -0.55 -11.31
CA CYS A 43 -17.48 -1.90 -10.77
C CYS A 43 -17.70 -1.85 -9.25
N HIS A 44 -18.81 -1.27 -8.81
CA HIS A 44 -19.12 -1.06 -7.38
C HIS A 44 -19.25 -2.35 -6.55
N ASN A 45 -19.39 -3.52 -7.20
CA ASN A 45 -19.44 -4.83 -6.54
C ASN A 45 -18.10 -5.58 -6.57
N LEU A 46 -17.03 -4.93 -7.04
CA LEU A 46 -15.70 -5.54 -7.08
C LEU A 46 -15.17 -5.76 -5.67
N GLU A 47 -14.83 -7.01 -5.37
CA GLU A 47 -14.25 -7.49 -4.11
C GLU A 47 -12.75 -7.73 -4.26
N LYS A 48 -12.26 -8.05 -5.47
CA LYS A 48 -10.85 -8.31 -5.76
C LYS A 48 -10.37 -7.60 -7.02
N LEU A 49 -9.24 -6.90 -6.92
CA LEU A 49 -8.59 -6.20 -8.02
C LEU A 49 -7.11 -6.53 -8.06
N GLU A 50 -6.65 -7.11 -9.16
CA GLU A 50 -5.22 -7.34 -9.42
C GLU A 50 -4.80 -6.60 -10.69
N LEU A 51 -3.72 -5.81 -10.60
CA LEU A 51 -3.18 -5.03 -11.71
C LEU A 51 -1.69 -5.37 -11.90
N TYR A 52 -1.33 -5.82 -13.10
CA TYR A 52 0.03 -6.15 -13.48
C TYR A 52 0.48 -5.28 -14.68
N GLY A 53 1.68 -4.71 -14.61
CA GLY A 53 2.39 -4.16 -15.76
C GLY A 53 1.98 -2.78 -16.28
N LEU A 54 0.91 -2.13 -15.77
CA LEU A 54 0.45 -0.84 -16.31
C LEU A 54 -0.31 0.04 -15.30
N LEU A 55 0.24 1.17 -14.85
CA LEU A 55 -0.56 2.37 -14.53
C LEU A 55 0.28 3.64 -14.77
N VAL A 56 -0.29 4.60 -15.51
CA VAL A 56 0.29 5.94 -15.69
C VAL A 56 0.04 6.84 -14.49
N ASN A 57 -1.05 6.61 -13.75
CA ASN A 57 -1.48 7.43 -12.61
C ASN A 57 -2.62 6.73 -11.86
N VAL A 58 -2.43 6.33 -10.60
CA VAL A 58 -3.54 6.06 -9.67
C VAL A 58 -3.89 7.38 -9.04
N ILE A 59 -4.61 8.21 -9.78
CA ILE A 59 -5.12 9.46 -9.22
C ILE A 59 -6.58 9.21 -8.85
N CYS A 60 -6.88 9.34 -7.56
CA CYS A 60 -8.23 9.43 -7.04
C CYS A 60 -8.69 10.88 -7.00
N LYS A 61 -8.63 11.53 -8.17
CA LYS A 61 -9.29 12.80 -8.46
C LYS A 61 -10.25 12.54 -9.59
N ASP A 62 -11.52 12.45 -9.30
CA ASP A 62 -12.52 12.70 -10.32
C ASP A 62 -12.86 14.20 -10.26
N ARG A 63 -12.41 14.98 -11.24
CA ARG A 63 -12.84 16.38 -11.39
C ARG A 63 -14.24 16.34 -11.97
N GLN A 64 -15.26 16.29 -11.12
CA GLN A 64 -16.62 16.51 -11.60
C GLN A 64 -16.81 17.97 -11.99
N ASN A 65 -16.70 18.26 -13.29
CA ASN A 65 -17.44 19.36 -13.89
C ASN A 65 -18.86 18.85 -14.15
N GLU A 66 -19.72 18.82 -13.13
CA GLU A 66 -21.11 18.41 -13.37
C GLU A 66 -21.91 19.54 -14.04
N VAL A 67 -22.17 19.36 -15.33
CA VAL A 67 -23.50 19.65 -15.89
C VAL A 67 -24.21 18.31 -16.06
N GLY A 68 -24.98 17.95 -15.04
CA GLY A 68 -26.15 17.06 -15.12
C GLY A 68 -25.92 15.58 -15.41
N ALA A 69 -25.93 14.76 -14.35
CA ALA A 69 -26.69 13.50 -14.29
C ALA A 69 -26.75 13.02 -12.85
N ALA A 70 -27.94 12.71 -12.35
CA ALA A 70 -28.19 12.29 -10.98
C ALA A 70 -27.47 10.98 -10.62
N ALA A 71 -26.26 11.08 -10.08
CA ALA A 71 -25.68 10.07 -9.21
C ALA A 71 -26.15 10.37 -7.78
N GLN A 72 -26.59 9.35 -7.04
CA GLN A 72 -26.96 9.50 -5.63
C GLN A 72 -25.70 9.83 -4.82
N VAL A 73 -25.50 11.12 -4.54
CA VAL A 73 -24.41 11.66 -3.74
C VAL A 73 -24.76 11.50 -2.25
N TYR A 74 -24.09 10.61 -1.54
CA TYR A 74 -23.92 10.73 -0.09
C TYR A 74 -22.52 11.28 0.16
N ASP A 75 -22.46 12.50 0.69
CA ASP A 75 -21.31 13.17 1.30
C ASP A 75 -19.89 12.79 0.80
N GLY A 76 -19.64 12.90 -0.52
CA GLY A 76 -18.29 12.99 -1.09
C GLY A 76 -17.35 11.78 -0.93
N GLN A 77 -17.82 10.62 -0.45
CA GLN A 77 -16.99 9.44 -0.20
C GLN A 77 -17.47 8.21 -1.00
N LEU A 78 -16.60 7.62 -1.82
CA LEU A 78 -16.86 6.34 -2.48
C LEU A 78 -16.44 5.20 -1.55
N ILE A 79 -17.41 4.52 -0.96
CA ILE A 79 -17.16 3.30 -0.18
C ILE A 79 -17.13 2.12 -1.14
N THR A 80 -15.97 1.49 -1.24
CA THR A 80 -15.75 0.35 -2.12
C THR A 80 -15.99 -0.97 -1.38
N ARG A 81 -16.43 -2.02 -2.09
CA ARG A 81 -16.54 -3.40 -1.58
C ARG A 81 -15.23 -4.18 -1.67
N LEU A 82 -14.17 -3.54 -2.17
CA LEU A 82 -12.88 -4.15 -2.40
C LEU A 82 -12.29 -4.67 -1.09
N ARG A 83 -11.94 -5.95 -1.10
CA ARG A 83 -11.32 -6.73 -0.03
C ARG A 83 -9.87 -7.04 -0.33
N GLU A 84 -9.55 -7.23 -1.60
CA GLU A 84 -8.20 -7.59 -2.05
C GLU A 84 -7.74 -6.63 -3.14
N LEU A 85 -6.58 -5.99 -2.91
CA LEU A 85 -5.91 -5.15 -3.89
C LEU A 85 -4.48 -5.61 -4.07
N THR A 86 -4.14 -6.00 -5.30
CA THR A 86 -2.79 -6.41 -5.69
C THR A 86 -2.28 -5.52 -6.81
N LEU A 87 -1.13 -4.89 -6.61
CA LEU A 87 -0.45 -4.07 -7.61
C LEU A 87 0.96 -4.60 -7.84
N LYS A 88 1.24 -5.08 -9.05
CA LYS A 88 2.54 -5.63 -9.41
C LYS A 88 3.13 -4.92 -10.62
N ASN A 89 4.38 -4.50 -10.50
CA ASN A 89 5.13 -3.85 -11.57
C ASN A 89 4.33 -2.69 -12.19
N VAL A 90 4.04 -1.68 -11.38
CA VAL A 90 3.28 -0.50 -11.82
C VAL A 90 4.23 0.70 -11.91
N PRO A 91 5.01 0.83 -12.99
CA PRO A 91 6.24 1.61 -12.99
C PRO A 91 6.05 3.13 -12.93
N LYS A 92 4.85 3.68 -13.20
CA LYS A 92 4.59 5.12 -13.04
C LYS A 92 3.76 5.45 -11.80
N LEU A 93 3.40 4.45 -11.00
CA LEU A 93 2.71 4.68 -9.73
C LEU A 93 3.63 5.45 -8.78
N ARG A 94 3.24 6.67 -8.44
CA ARG A 94 3.95 7.52 -7.46
C ARG A 94 3.28 7.50 -6.08
N HIS A 95 1.95 7.38 -6.07
CA HIS A 95 1.13 7.35 -4.87
C HIS A 95 -0.01 6.35 -5.09
N LEU A 96 -0.32 5.56 -4.07
CA LEU A 96 -1.46 4.62 -4.12
C LEU A 96 -2.71 5.22 -3.44
N PHE A 97 -2.52 5.88 -2.30
CA PHE A 97 -3.59 6.47 -1.51
C PHE A 97 -3.20 7.86 -0.96
N GLY A 98 -3.81 8.94 -1.48
CA GLY A 98 -3.56 10.34 -1.05
C GLY A 98 -2.41 11.05 -1.80
N GLU A 99 -2.48 12.39 -1.90
CA GLU A 99 -1.85 13.22 -2.96
C GLU A 99 -0.48 13.84 -2.59
N PRO A 100 0.41 14.20 -3.56
CA PRO A 100 0.28 15.53 -4.22
C PRO A 100 0.81 15.69 -5.66
N GLU A 101 0.45 16.80 -6.31
CA GLU A 101 1.44 17.68 -6.97
C GLU A 101 1.05 19.14 -6.73
N ASN A 102 1.92 19.89 -6.03
CA ASN A 102 1.91 21.35 -6.01
C ASN A 102 2.47 21.86 -7.35
N ASP A 103 1.67 21.89 -8.40
CA ASP A 103 1.94 22.78 -9.54
C ASP A 103 1.28 24.13 -9.24
N HIS A 104 1.99 24.94 -8.44
CA HIS A 104 1.79 26.36 -8.13
C HIS A 104 0.36 26.87 -7.77
N PRO A 105 0.19 27.59 -6.64
CA PRO A 105 -0.94 28.49 -6.50
C PRO A 105 -0.68 29.72 -7.37
N VAL A 106 -1.14 29.72 -8.62
CA VAL A 106 -1.34 31.00 -9.32
C VAL A 106 -2.48 31.70 -8.59
N GLY A 107 -2.14 32.82 -7.96
CA GLY A 107 -3.03 33.62 -7.14
C GLY A 107 -4.43 33.78 -7.75
N GLY A 108 -5.40 33.17 -7.08
CA GLY A 108 -6.81 33.26 -7.43
C GLY A 108 -7.58 32.38 -6.47
N ALA A 109 -8.47 32.98 -5.68
CA ALA A 109 -9.37 32.25 -4.78
C ALA A 109 -10.22 31.27 -5.60
N LEU A 110 -9.86 30.00 -5.60
CA LEU A 110 -10.67 28.92 -6.15
C LEU A 110 -11.42 28.26 -5.00
N GLN A 111 -12.75 28.14 -5.18
CA GLN A 111 -13.65 27.49 -4.23
C GLN A 111 -13.21 26.05 -3.94
N PRO A 112 -13.55 25.49 -2.76
CA PRO A 112 -13.20 24.12 -2.44
C PRO A 112 -13.82 23.16 -3.45
N VAL A 113 -12.98 22.58 -4.31
CA VAL A 113 -13.37 21.55 -5.26
C VAL A 113 -13.75 20.32 -4.44
N LYS A 114 -14.96 19.79 -4.62
CA LYS A 114 -15.38 18.53 -3.98
C LYS A 114 -14.51 17.39 -4.53
N THR A 115 -13.55 16.95 -3.72
CA THR A 115 -12.70 15.80 -4.02
C THR A 115 -13.40 14.53 -3.54
N LEU A 116 -13.57 13.56 -4.44
CA LEU A 116 -14.13 12.26 -4.09
C LEU A 116 -13.06 11.44 -3.37
N PHE A 117 -13.24 11.17 -2.08
CA PHE A 117 -12.34 10.30 -1.33
C PHE A 117 -12.80 8.84 -1.47
N VAL A 118 -11.89 7.95 -1.82
CA VAL A 118 -12.20 6.51 -1.87
C VAL A 118 -11.80 5.87 -0.55
N SER A 119 -12.78 5.26 0.10
CA SER A 119 -12.63 4.61 1.40
C SER A 119 -12.38 3.12 1.24
N PHE A 120 -11.22 2.65 1.69
CA PHE A 120 -10.82 1.25 1.62
C PHE A 120 -11.12 0.49 2.92
N GLN A 121 -12.21 0.86 3.61
CA GLN A 121 -12.62 0.28 4.90
C GLN A 121 -12.88 -1.23 4.85
N ASN A 122 -13.23 -1.78 3.69
CA ASN A 122 -13.46 -3.22 3.52
C ASN A 122 -12.21 -3.99 3.10
N LEU A 123 -11.09 -3.32 2.85
CA LEU A 123 -9.87 -3.93 2.36
C LEU A 123 -9.28 -4.82 3.46
N THR A 124 -9.15 -6.11 3.18
CA THR A 124 -8.55 -7.12 4.07
C THR A 124 -7.13 -7.45 3.66
N ILE A 125 -6.79 -7.30 2.37
CA ILE A 125 -5.49 -7.66 1.82
C ILE A 125 -5.00 -6.57 0.88
N LEU A 126 -3.77 -6.12 1.11
CA LEU A 126 -3.07 -5.17 0.27
C LEU A 126 -1.69 -5.73 -0.09
N GLU A 127 -1.46 -5.96 -1.37
CA GLU A 127 -0.18 -6.42 -1.91
C GLU A 127 0.37 -5.45 -2.96
N VAL A 128 1.61 -4.99 -2.76
CA VAL A 128 2.31 -4.12 -3.70
C VAL A 128 3.71 -4.67 -3.95
N SER A 129 4.03 -4.95 -5.21
CA SER A 129 5.33 -5.50 -5.60
C SER A 129 5.89 -4.83 -6.85
N PHE A 130 7.22 -4.67 -6.93
CA PHE A 130 7.92 -4.14 -8.11
C PHE A 130 7.47 -2.72 -8.53
N CYS A 131 6.92 -1.92 -7.61
CA CYS A 131 6.44 -0.56 -7.88
C CYS A 131 7.55 0.47 -7.61
N HIS A 132 8.64 0.42 -8.38
CA HIS A 132 9.90 1.11 -8.08
C HIS A 132 9.87 2.66 -8.10
N ARG A 133 8.76 3.30 -8.48
CA ARG A 133 8.60 4.77 -8.40
C ARG A 133 7.81 5.26 -7.20
N LEU A 134 7.15 4.36 -6.45
CA LEU A 134 6.50 4.71 -5.20
C LEU A 134 7.54 5.16 -4.18
N THR A 135 7.32 6.32 -3.58
CA THR A 135 8.14 6.81 -2.45
C THR A 135 7.48 6.51 -1.10
N TYR A 136 6.15 6.42 -1.09
CA TYR A 136 5.34 5.95 0.04
C TYR A 136 4.12 5.16 -0.45
N LEU A 137 3.54 4.32 0.41
CA LEU A 137 2.35 3.54 0.09
C LEU A 137 1.07 4.31 0.44
N LEU A 138 1.01 4.85 1.66
CA LEU A 138 -0.20 5.43 2.27
C LEU A 138 0.08 6.85 2.75
N ALA A 139 -0.81 7.80 2.45
CA ALA A 139 -0.91 9.00 3.28
C ALA A 139 -1.51 8.65 4.65
N SER A 140 -1.08 9.35 5.70
CA SER A 140 -1.58 9.19 7.08
C SER A 140 -3.12 9.30 7.16
N SER A 141 -3.72 10.17 6.35
CA SER A 141 -5.18 10.33 6.23
C SER A 141 -5.91 9.08 5.71
N THR A 142 -5.24 8.26 4.89
CA THR A 142 -5.85 7.02 4.36
C THR A 142 -5.51 5.81 5.22
N ALA A 143 -4.35 5.81 5.89
CA ALA A 143 -3.95 4.73 6.79
C ALA A 143 -5.02 4.44 7.86
N THR A 144 -5.68 5.48 8.38
CA THR A 144 -6.76 5.36 9.38
C THR A 144 -8.05 4.71 8.84
N SER A 145 -8.21 4.63 7.51
CA SER A 145 -9.39 4.00 6.89
C SER A 145 -9.26 2.48 6.76
N LEU A 146 -8.06 1.91 6.88
CA LEU A 146 -7.77 0.48 6.64
C LEU A 146 -8.13 -0.40 7.85
N VAL A 147 -9.33 -0.21 8.39
CA VAL A 147 -9.79 -0.81 9.65
C VAL A 147 -10.03 -2.31 9.57
N GLN A 148 -10.23 -2.88 8.38
CA GLN A 148 -10.40 -4.33 8.18
C GLN A 148 -9.14 -5.02 7.64
N LEU A 149 -8.03 -4.28 7.46
CA LEU A 149 -6.83 -4.80 6.84
C LEU A 149 -6.22 -5.88 7.74
N LYS A 150 -6.09 -7.08 7.19
CA LYS A 150 -5.50 -8.25 7.85
C LYS A 150 -4.08 -8.52 7.40
N GLN A 151 -3.80 -8.29 6.12
CA GLN A 151 -2.51 -8.61 5.54
C GLN A 151 -2.03 -7.45 4.67
N MET A 152 -0.80 -7.00 4.92
CA MET A 152 -0.12 -6.01 4.10
C MET A 152 1.22 -6.58 3.64
N ARG A 153 1.44 -6.57 2.33
CA ARG A 153 2.69 -7.01 1.72
C ARG A 153 3.23 -5.93 0.79
N VAL A 154 4.46 -5.49 1.04
CA VAL A 154 5.18 -4.54 0.20
C VAL A 154 6.55 -5.10 -0.10
N THR A 155 6.83 -5.33 -1.38
CA THR A 155 8.06 -5.99 -1.83
C THR A 155 8.68 -5.32 -3.04
N ASP A 156 10.00 -5.37 -3.17
CA ASP A 156 10.72 -4.91 -4.37
C ASP A 156 10.38 -3.47 -4.79
N CYS A 157 10.12 -2.57 -3.84
CA CYS A 157 9.73 -1.18 -4.09
C CYS A 157 10.91 -0.23 -3.84
N ASN A 158 11.90 -0.25 -4.74
CA ASN A 158 13.23 0.31 -4.51
C ASN A 158 13.31 1.78 -4.09
N ARG A 159 12.39 2.66 -4.52
CA ARG A 159 12.41 4.10 -4.13
C ARG A 159 11.58 4.42 -2.89
N MET A 160 10.90 3.44 -2.31
CA MET A 160 10.04 3.66 -1.16
C MET A 160 10.90 3.97 0.06
N THR A 161 10.65 5.11 0.70
CA THR A 161 11.38 5.57 1.89
C THR A 161 10.60 5.36 3.17
N GLU A 162 9.28 5.33 3.08
CA GLU A 162 8.35 5.05 4.19
C GLU A 162 7.10 4.33 3.69
N ILE A 163 6.42 3.55 4.54
CA ILE A 163 5.14 2.93 4.15
C ILE A 163 4.01 3.94 4.28
N ILE A 164 3.94 4.63 5.41
CA ILE A 164 2.98 5.69 5.69
C ILE A 164 3.74 7.02 5.70
N THR A 165 3.24 8.02 4.98
CA THR A 165 3.77 9.39 5.00
C THR A 165 2.86 10.32 5.79
N ASP A 166 3.46 11.24 6.56
CA ASP A 166 2.72 12.27 7.29
C ASP A 166 2.48 13.52 6.41
N TYR A 167 1.69 13.33 5.35
CA TYR A 167 1.34 14.43 4.44
C TYR A 167 0.17 15.25 5.00
N ARG A 168 0.38 16.56 5.21
CA ARG A 168 -0.66 17.53 5.61
C ARG A 168 -0.77 18.65 4.56
N GLU A 169 -1.99 18.95 4.13
CA GLU A 169 -2.31 20.10 3.28
C GLU A 169 -2.55 21.32 4.19
N GLY A 170 -1.62 22.28 4.20
CA GLY A 170 -1.74 23.52 4.97
C GLY A 170 -1.43 23.39 6.47
N GLU A 171 -0.57 24.31 6.94
CA GLU A 171 -0.19 24.60 8.34
C GLU A 171 0.15 23.41 9.24
N ILE A 172 1.45 23.30 9.54
CA ILE A 172 1.98 22.55 10.68
C ILE A 172 1.45 23.24 11.94
N THR A 173 0.30 22.82 12.44
CA THR A 173 -0.12 23.18 13.79
C THR A 173 0.79 22.43 14.75
N GLU A 174 1.78 23.14 15.32
CA GLU A 174 2.55 22.71 16.48
C GLU A 174 1.55 22.36 17.61
N GLY A 175 1.23 21.07 17.77
CA GLY A 175 0.21 20.63 18.73
C GLY A 175 -0.49 19.31 18.43
N GLU A 176 -0.37 18.75 17.23
CA GLU A 176 -1.01 17.47 16.86
C GLU A 176 -0.06 16.27 16.87
N HIS A 177 0.87 16.22 17.83
CA HIS A 177 1.75 15.07 18.02
C HIS A 177 1.06 13.86 18.70
N ASP A 178 -0.24 13.97 19.03
CA ASP A 178 -1.01 12.95 19.75
C ASP A 178 -1.94 12.11 18.86
N ARG A 179 -1.73 12.09 17.54
CA ARG A 179 -2.48 11.19 16.67
C ARG A 179 -2.12 9.74 16.99
N GLU A 180 -3.10 8.87 16.79
CA GLU A 180 -2.96 7.44 16.97
C GLU A 180 -3.37 6.73 15.68
N PHE A 181 -2.49 5.85 15.18
CA PHE A 181 -2.81 4.97 14.07
C PHE A 181 -3.12 3.58 14.62
N VAL A 182 -4.32 3.09 14.34
CA VAL A 182 -4.74 1.75 14.77
C VAL A 182 -4.96 0.89 13.55
N PHE A 183 -4.27 -0.24 13.49
CA PHE A 183 -4.50 -1.32 12.52
C PHE A 183 -5.13 -2.49 13.26
N PRO A 184 -6.46 -2.45 13.53
CA PRO A 184 -7.07 -3.30 14.54
C PRO A 184 -7.18 -4.77 14.11
N GLN A 185 -7.12 -5.06 12.81
CA GLN A 185 -7.21 -6.41 12.25
C GLN A 185 -5.91 -6.91 11.62
N LEU A 186 -4.83 -6.11 11.60
CA LEU A 186 -3.61 -6.49 10.88
C LEU A 186 -2.93 -7.64 11.62
N GLU A 187 -2.87 -8.79 10.95
CA GLU A 187 -2.33 -10.06 11.43
C GLU A 187 -0.92 -10.30 10.87
N ILE A 188 -0.69 -9.92 9.61
CA ILE A 188 0.56 -10.16 8.89
C ILE A 188 1.04 -8.87 8.19
N LEU A 189 2.29 -8.49 8.45
CA LEU A 189 2.97 -7.41 7.74
C LEU A 189 4.28 -7.91 7.13
N VAL A 190 4.46 -7.67 5.83
CA VAL A 190 5.61 -8.11 5.06
C VAL A 190 6.28 -6.94 4.36
N LEU A 191 7.55 -6.73 4.69
CA LEU A 191 8.44 -5.74 4.11
C LEU A 191 9.69 -6.49 3.60
N ARG A 192 9.85 -6.61 2.28
CA ARG A 192 10.99 -7.32 1.68
C ARG A 192 11.62 -6.56 0.53
N HIS A 193 12.94 -6.63 0.39
CA HIS A 193 13.66 -6.13 -0.78
C HIS A 193 13.40 -4.64 -1.05
N MET A 194 13.50 -3.82 -0.01
CA MET A 194 13.31 -2.37 -0.11
C MET A 194 14.57 -1.62 0.32
N PRO A 195 15.55 -1.44 -0.59
CA PRO A 195 16.86 -0.89 -0.26
C PRO A 195 16.85 0.52 0.32
N ASN A 196 15.84 1.35 0.04
CA ASN A 196 15.75 2.72 0.53
C ASN A 196 14.69 2.92 1.63
N LEU A 197 14.02 1.85 2.10
CA LEU A 197 12.99 1.97 3.13
C LEU A 197 13.66 2.33 4.45
N GLY A 198 13.40 3.54 4.96
CA GLY A 198 13.96 4.03 6.21
C GLY A 198 13.13 3.67 7.45
N SER A 199 11.80 3.64 7.30
CA SER A 199 10.86 3.28 8.38
C SER A 199 9.50 2.85 7.85
N PHE A 200 8.66 2.21 8.68
CA PHE A 200 7.25 1.99 8.34
C PHE A 200 6.47 3.32 8.37
N PHE A 201 6.73 4.15 9.37
CA PHE A 201 6.16 5.49 9.51
C PHE A 201 7.19 6.43 10.15
N SER A 202 7.49 7.57 9.52
CA SER A 202 8.50 8.48 10.06
C SER A 202 7.96 9.45 11.12
N GLY A 203 6.64 9.55 11.30
CA GLY A 203 6.05 10.45 12.29
C GLY A 203 6.20 9.94 13.73
N ASN A 204 6.15 10.87 14.68
CA ASN A 204 6.29 10.61 16.10
C ASN A 204 4.92 10.41 16.78
N ASN A 205 4.14 9.45 16.28
CA ASN A 205 2.79 9.16 16.78
C ASN A 205 2.67 7.73 17.33
N VAL A 206 1.61 7.47 18.09
CA VAL A 206 1.34 6.13 18.61
C VAL A 206 0.81 5.24 17.49
N MET A 207 1.36 4.04 17.34
CA MET A 207 0.85 3.02 16.43
C MET A 207 0.44 1.77 17.18
N ARG A 208 -0.81 1.34 17.00
CA ARG A 208 -1.39 0.15 17.63
C ARG A 208 -1.63 -0.96 16.60
N PHE A 209 -1.08 -2.14 16.89
CA PHE A 209 -1.21 -3.36 16.10
C PHE A 209 -1.69 -4.52 16.98
N PRO A 210 -2.92 -4.47 17.53
CA PRO A 210 -3.37 -5.38 18.59
C PRO A 210 -3.44 -6.86 18.17
N LYS A 211 -3.51 -7.14 16.86
CA LYS A 211 -3.59 -8.49 16.29
C LYS A 211 -2.38 -8.90 15.46
N LEU A 212 -1.33 -8.08 15.40
CA LEU A 212 -0.18 -8.41 14.57
C LEU A 212 0.54 -9.62 15.17
N GLU A 213 0.55 -10.72 14.44
CA GLU A 213 1.15 -11.99 14.85
C GLU A 213 2.48 -12.21 14.14
N LYS A 214 2.59 -11.78 12.88
CA LYS A 214 3.78 -12.01 12.07
C LYS A 214 4.25 -10.72 11.42
N LEU A 215 5.47 -10.31 11.78
CA LEU A 215 6.18 -9.22 11.14
C LEU A 215 7.39 -9.79 10.40
N PHE A 216 7.39 -9.61 9.09
CA PHE A 216 8.46 -10.05 8.21
C PHE A 216 9.22 -8.82 7.70
N VAL A 217 10.52 -8.72 8.01
CA VAL A 217 11.39 -7.65 7.55
C VAL A 217 12.68 -8.26 7.03
N SER A 218 12.91 -8.17 5.73
CA SER A 218 14.03 -8.86 5.07
C SER A 218 14.62 -8.01 3.95
N GLN A 219 15.95 -7.89 3.90
CA GLN A 219 16.66 -7.13 2.85
C GLN A 219 16.15 -5.68 2.73
N CYS A 220 16.07 -4.99 3.88
CA CYS A 220 15.70 -3.57 4.02
C CYS A 220 16.83 -2.79 4.74
N PRO A 221 18.02 -2.65 4.12
CA PRO A 221 19.25 -2.19 4.79
C PRO A 221 19.21 -0.76 5.34
N GLU A 222 18.36 0.12 4.80
CA GLU A 222 18.21 1.49 5.30
C GLU A 222 17.18 1.61 6.44
N MET A 223 16.48 0.53 6.80
CA MET A 223 15.41 0.58 7.78
C MET A 223 16.01 0.65 9.19
N ARG A 224 16.07 1.85 9.77
CA ARG A 224 16.71 2.09 11.07
C ARG A 224 15.74 1.93 12.24
N THR A 225 14.47 2.22 12.02
CA THR A 225 13.41 2.06 13.00
C THR A 225 12.16 1.62 12.25
N PHE A 226 11.25 0.96 12.96
CA PHE A 226 9.91 0.75 12.43
C PHE A 226 9.10 2.06 12.49
N SER A 227 9.19 2.80 13.60
CA SER A 227 8.58 4.13 13.77
C SER A 227 9.37 5.00 14.72
N HIS A 228 9.30 6.32 14.55
CA HIS A 228 9.88 7.25 15.54
C HIS A 228 9.00 7.39 16.79
N GLY A 229 7.71 7.08 16.69
CA GLY A 229 6.77 7.11 17.81
C GLY A 229 6.69 5.81 18.59
N ILE A 230 5.69 5.73 19.48
CA ILE A 230 5.45 4.57 20.34
C ILE A 230 4.73 3.47 19.54
N ILE A 231 5.24 2.24 19.62
CA ILE A 231 4.61 1.07 19.00
C ILE A 231 4.00 0.21 20.10
N ILE A 232 2.70 -0.07 19.96
CA ILE A 232 1.96 -0.98 20.85
C ILE A 232 1.43 -2.13 19.98
N SER A 233 2.18 -3.23 19.92
CA SER A 233 1.79 -4.43 19.20
C SER A 233 1.04 -5.42 20.07
N SER A 234 0.49 -6.47 19.44
CA SER A 234 -0.05 -7.64 20.15
C SER A 234 0.99 -8.24 21.09
N SER A 235 0.56 -8.79 22.23
CA SER A 235 1.43 -9.58 23.11
C SER A 235 1.91 -10.87 22.47
N MET A 236 1.27 -11.29 21.37
CA MET A 236 1.67 -12.45 20.58
C MET A 236 2.84 -12.14 19.64
N LEU A 237 3.09 -10.86 19.33
CA LEU A 237 4.25 -10.47 18.53
C LEU A 237 5.49 -10.50 19.41
N ASN A 238 6.31 -11.52 19.21
CA ASN A 238 7.53 -11.76 19.97
C ASN A 238 8.71 -12.13 19.06
N THR A 239 8.60 -11.86 17.76
CA THR A 239 9.62 -12.15 16.76
C THR A 239 9.42 -11.31 15.50
N ILE A 240 10.53 -10.97 14.84
CA ILE A 240 10.57 -10.46 13.47
C ILE A 240 11.30 -11.49 12.61
N ILE A 241 10.65 -11.93 11.55
CA ILE A 241 11.15 -12.98 10.67
C ILE A 241 11.90 -12.33 9.50
N ALA A 242 13.19 -12.61 9.40
CA ALA A 242 14.07 -12.08 8.36
C ALA A 242 14.27 -13.05 7.20
N GLU A 243 14.15 -14.35 7.44
CA GLU A 243 14.28 -15.38 6.40
C GLU A 243 13.26 -16.49 6.61
N ILE A 244 12.72 -17.00 5.50
CA ILE A 244 11.78 -18.12 5.50
C ILE A 244 12.25 -19.21 4.53
N SER A 245 11.86 -20.45 4.80
CA SER A 245 12.10 -21.59 3.93
C SER A 245 10.80 -22.27 3.51
N PRO A 246 10.60 -22.55 2.22
CA PRO A 246 11.52 -22.22 1.13
C PRO A 246 11.48 -20.74 0.71
N GLU A 247 12.60 -20.20 0.23
CA GLU A 247 12.73 -18.76 -0.09
C GLU A 247 11.70 -18.28 -1.12
N TRP A 248 11.34 -19.12 -2.10
CA TRP A 248 10.34 -18.77 -3.10
C TRP A 248 8.96 -18.45 -2.49
N MET A 249 8.66 -18.79 -1.23
CA MET A 249 7.39 -18.43 -0.59
C MET A 249 7.18 -16.92 -0.50
N TRP A 250 8.24 -16.13 -0.57
CA TRP A 250 8.12 -14.69 -0.70
C TRP A 250 7.56 -14.25 -2.07
N GLU A 251 7.50 -15.11 -3.08
CA GLU A 251 6.92 -14.77 -4.38
C GLU A 251 5.42 -15.08 -4.45
N TYR A 252 4.90 -15.80 -3.46
CA TYR A 252 3.49 -16.18 -3.37
C TYR A 252 2.69 -15.19 -2.52
N THR A 253 1.38 -15.15 -2.80
CA THR A 253 0.44 -14.25 -2.12
C THR A 253 0.40 -14.51 -0.62
N CYS A 254 0.08 -13.46 0.12
CA CYS A 254 0.08 -13.39 1.58
C CYS A 254 -0.70 -14.52 2.29
N HIS A 255 -1.73 -15.11 1.67
CA HIS A 255 -2.50 -16.23 2.22
C HIS A 255 -1.65 -17.46 2.56
N LEU A 256 -0.59 -17.69 1.80
CA LEU A 256 0.28 -18.87 1.94
C LEU A 256 1.44 -18.64 2.93
N MET A 257 1.63 -17.40 3.41
CA MET A 257 2.68 -17.10 4.38
C MET A 257 2.36 -17.60 5.79
N ASN A 258 1.14 -18.06 6.03
CA ASN A 258 0.79 -18.63 7.33
C ASN A 258 1.58 -19.91 7.63
N ASP A 259 1.94 -20.67 6.60
CA ASP A 259 2.66 -21.92 6.72
C ASP A 259 4.18 -21.76 6.54
N ALA A 260 4.65 -20.51 6.34
CA ALA A 260 6.06 -20.23 6.14
C ALA A 260 6.89 -20.57 7.38
N LYS A 261 7.89 -21.44 7.22
CA LYS A 261 8.83 -21.75 8.30
C LYS A 261 9.88 -20.65 8.40
N ALA A 262 9.94 -19.96 9.53
CA ALA A 262 11.02 -19.04 9.85
C ALA A 262 12.35 -19.79 9.93
N VAL A 263 13.36 -19.26 9.25
CA VAL A 263 14.76 -19.75 9.28
C VAL A 263 15.62 -18.83 10.11
N ARG A 264 15.41 -17.52 9.97
CA ARG A 264 16.05 -16.49 10.78
C ARG A 264 14.99 -15.58 11.36
N GLU A 265 15.02 -15.45 12.68
CA GLU A 265 14.05 -14.69 13.45
C GLU A 265 14.77 -14.01 14.62
N HIS A 266 14.37 -12.77 14.94
CA HIS A 266 15.01 -11.97 15.97
C HIS A 266 13.95 -11.31 16.85
N TRP A 267 14.28 -11.13 18.13
CA TRP A 267 13.45 -10.35 19.04
C TRP A 267 14.30 -9.76 20.16
N ASP A 268 14.23 -8.44 20.31
CA ASP A 268 14.91 -7.71 21.38
C ASP A 268 13.94 -6.80 22.13
N GLY A 269 12.88 -7.41 22.67
CA GLY A 269 11.91 -6.78 23.56
C GLY A 269 10.88 -5.88 22.88
N ASP A 270 11.27 -5.15 21.84
CA ASP A 270 10.39 -4.29 21.06
C ASP A 270 10.73 -4.28 19.57
N VAL A 271 9.76 -3.86 18.76
CA VAL A 271 9.85 -3.86 17.29
C VAL A 271 10.99 -2.95 16.78
N ASN A 272 11.16 -1.76 17.35
CA ASN A 272 12.17 -0.80 16.88
C ASN A 272 13.59 -1.30 17.17
N THR A 273 13.81 -1.82 18.37
CA THR A 273 15.12 -2.36 18.75
C THR A 273 15.47 -3.61 17.94
N THR A 274 14.50 -4.49 17.73
CA THR A 274 14.67 -5.67 16.86
C THR A 274 15.01 -5.29 15.41
N VAL A 275 14.34 -4.28 14.84
CA VAL A 275 14.66 -3.77 13.48
C VAL A 275 16.09 -3.22 13.39
N ARG A 276 16.56 -2.49 14.41
CA ARG A 276 17.95 -1.99 14.44
C ARG A 276 18.98 -3.12 14.41
N GLN A 277 18.78 -4.13 15.25
CA GLN A 277 19.69 -5.28 15.30
C GLN A 277 19.70 -6.06 13.99
N LEU A 278 18.53 -6.34 13.41
CA LEU A 278 18.43 -6.99 12.10
C LEU A 278 19.27 -6.28 11.03
N ARG A 279 19.23 -4.96 11.01
CA ARG A 279 20.02 -4.14 10.09
C ARG A 279 21.52 -4.24 10.36
N GLU A 280 21.92 -4.23 11.63
CA GLU A 280 23.33 -4.38 12.03
C GLU A 280 23.86 -5.76 11.62
N ASP A 281 23.10 -6.82 11.90
CA ASP A 281 23.42 -8.20 11.51
C ASP A 281 23.55 -8.37 9.99
N ASP A 282 22.61 -7.80 9.21
CA ASP A 282 22.67 -7.81 7.75
C ASP A 282 23.89 -7.05 7.22
N SER A 283 24.28 -5.95 7.88
CA SER A 283 25.46 -5.17 7.52
C SER A 283 26.76 -5.93 7.79
N ASP A 284 26.85 -6.61 8.93
CA ASP A 284 27.99 -7.44 9.30
C ASP A 284 28.13 -8.65 8.37
N LEU A 285 27.02 -9.30 8.01
CA LEU A 285 27.01 -10.39 7.04
C LEU A 285 27.51 -9.94 5.66
N ALA A 286 27.06 -8.77 5.19
CA ALA A 286 27.51 -8.20 3.93
C ALA A 286 29.02 -7.88 3.95
N LEU A 287 29.53 -7.33 5.06
CA LEU A 287 30.97 -7.09 5.24
C LEU A 287 31.78 -8.38 5.22
N GLN A 288 31.32 -9.43 5.93
CA GLN A 288 31.99 -10.73 5.95
C GLN A 288 32.08 -11.35 4.55
N GLN A 289 31.02 -11.23 3.73
CA GLN A 289 31.01 -11.72 2.35
C GLN A 289 32.03 -10.97 1.47
N LEU A 290 32.10 -9.63 1.59
CA LEU A 290 33.08 -8.81 0.86
C LEU A 290 34.54 -9.22 1.19
N PHE A 291 34.83 -9.49 2.46
CA PHE A 291 36.17 -9.94 2.88
C PHE A 291 36.47 -11.38 2.43
N ALA A 292 35.48 -12.26 2.37
CA ALA A 292 35.67 -13.63 1.88
C ALA A 292 36.03 -13.68 0.38
N GLU A 293 35.44 -12.79 -0.42
CA GLU A 293 35.72 -12.71 -1.87
C GLU A 293 37.13 -12.14 -2.16
N THR A 294 37.62 -11.22 -1.33
CA THR A 294 38.95 -10.61 -1.51
C THR A 294 40.12 -11.50 -1.09
N VAL A 295 39.89 -12.52 -0.24
CA VAL A 295 40.92 -13.48 0.18
C VAL A 295 41.10 -14.63 -0.84
N CYS A 296 40.14 -14.82 -1.75
CA CYS A 296 40.18 -15.84 -2.80
C CYS A 296 40.61 -15.31 -4.18
N SER A 297 41.14 -14.08 -4.26
CA SER A 297 41.65 -13.42 -5.48
C SER A 297 43.17 -13.33 -5.48
#